data_AF-A0A7S1CZH6-F1
#
_entry.id   AF-A0A7S1CZH6-F1
#
_cell.length_a   1.000
_cell.length_b   1.000
_cell.length_c   1.000
_cell.angle_alpha   90.00
_cell.angle_beta   90.00
_cell.angle_gamma   90.00
#
_symmetry.space_group_name_H-M   'P 1'
#
loop_
_entity.id
_entity.type
_entity.pdbx_description
1 polymer ?
#
loop_
_entity_poly.entity_id
_entity_poly.type
_entity_poly.pdbx_seq_one_letter_code
_entity_poly.pdbx_strand_id
1 'polypeptide(L)'
;SSTSLREPLFMDQRSAVYSRNPRLLPEWVCYDSLVRKTAKDGTPVAIMKRITPIDPSWLGELAKGSGSRLVSLGEPLKTPPPTYDPHRDAVLCSVLTKFGTRAWEVPSVQMEMYTAIEQHPNKRGFLRNDDSFRWFARFLLEGRVLPELKGLVPLLSSNPAIIVTTTSTSNAS
;
A
#
# COMPACT_ATOMS: atom_id res chain seq x y z
N SER A 1 5.55 5.96 -25.55
CA SER A 1 6.34 4.74 -25.82
C SER A 1 7.46 4.64 -24.79
N SER A 2 7.22 4.05 -23.61
CA SER A 2 8.28 3.93 -22.59
C SER A 2 9.08 2.65 -22.87
N THR A 3 10.19 2.78 -23.59
CA THR A 3 11.16 1.71 -23.77
C THR A 3 11.62 1.28 -22.37
N SER A 4 11.33 0.03 -21.98
CA SER A 4 11.81 -0.50 -20.71
C SER A 4 13.32 -0.63 -20.80
N LEU A 5 14.04 0.31 -20.17
CA LEU A 5 15.48 0.24 -20.08
C LEU A 5 15.84 -1.05 -19.33
N ARG A 6 16.52 -1.97 -20.02
CA ARG A 6 17.00 -3.23 -19.44
C ARG A 6 18.45 -3.14 -18.96
N GLU A 7 19.17 -2.10 -19.36
CA GLU A 7 20.53 -1.84 -18.91
C GLU A 7 20.56 -1.35 -17.46
N PRO A 8 21.62 -1.68 -16.69
CA PRO A 8 21.82 -1.12 -15.36
C PRO A 8 22.11 0.39 -15.46
N LEU A 9 21.58 1.13 -14.49
CA LEU A 9 21.82 2.56 -14.34
C LEU A 9 22.77 2.82 -13.17
N PHE A 10 23.67 3.78 -13.34
CA PHE A 10 24.67 4.11 -12.34
C PHE A 10 24.45 5.50 -11.76
N MET A 11 24.73 5.65 -10.46
CA MET A 11 24.76 6.95 -9.80
C MET A 11 26.06 7.68 -10.14
N ASP A 12 25.99 8.99 -10.40
CA ASP A 12 27.20 9.80 -10.54
C ASP A 12 27.96 9.85 -9.21
N GLN A 13 29.26 9.53 -9.24
CA GLN A 13 30.14 9.59 -8.06
C GLN A 13 30.27 10.98 -7.46
N ARG A 14 29.94 12.03 -8.21
CA ARG A 14 29.89 13.43 -7.74
C ARG A 14 28.52 13.84 -7.20
N SER A 15 27.52 12.94 -7.23
CA SER A 15 26.21 13.20 -6.65
C SER A 15 26.33 13.38 -5.14
N ALA A 16 25.60 14.33 -4.56
CA ALA A 16 25.59 14.55 -3.11
C ALA A 16 25.08 13.33 -2.32
N VAL A 17 24.28 12.48 -2.96
CA VAL A 17 23.73 11.25 -2.37
C VAL A 17 24.58 10.01 -2.63
N TYR A 18 25.72 10.17 -3.32
CA TYR A 18 26.61 9.05 -3.58
C TYR A 18 27.43 8.68 -2.35
N SER A 19 27.54 7.38 -2.11
CA SER A 19 28.41 6.79 -1.10
C SER A 19 29.16 5.60 -1.70
N ARG A 20 30.42 5.43 -1.29
CA ARG A 20 31.19 4.21 -1.59
C ARG A 20 30.72 3.00 -0.79
N ASN A 21 30.06 3.23 0.36
CA ASN A 21 29.43 2.18 1.14
C ASN A 21 28.00 1.95 0.61
N PRO A 22 27.71 0.80 -0.03
CA PRO A 22 26.40 0.55 -0.63
C PRO A 22 25.24 0.54 0.36
N ARG A 23 25.51 0.25 1.64
CA ARG A 23 24.50 0.27 2.71
C ARG A 23 23.97 1.67 3.03
N LEU A 24 24.67 2.71 2.58
CA LEU A 24 24.28 4.11 2.75
C LEU A 24 23.65 4.68 1.49
N LEU A 25 23.56 3.91 0.40
CA LEU A 25 22.88 4.36 -0.80
C LEU A 25 21.36 4.25 -0.61
N PRO A 26 20.59 5.23 -1.08
CA PRO A 26 19.14 5.14 -1.07
C PRO A 26 18.68 4.03 -2.01
N GLU A 27 17.73 3.22 -1.54
CA GLU A 27 17.11 2.15 -2.33
C GLU A 27 16.22 2.74 -3.44
N TRP A 28 15.45 3.78 -3.09
CA TRP A 28 14.51 4.44 -3.99
C TRP A 28 14.98 5.84 -4.33
N VAL A 29 15.04 6.14 -5.63
CA VAL A 29 15.44 7.45 -6.14
C VAL A 29 14.59 7.86 -7.34
N CYS A 30 14.39 9.16 -7.51
CA CYS A 30 14.04 9.74 -8.79
C CYS A 30 15.27 10.45 -9.39
N TYR A 31 15.28 10.58 -10.71
CA TYR A 31 16.34 11.27 -11.44
C TYR A 31 15.73 12.08 -12.58
N ASP A 32 16.40 13.14 -12.98
CA ASP A 32 15.90 14.05 -14.02
C ASP A 32 16.38 13.67 -15.42
N SER A 33 17.65 13.25 -15.57
CA SER A 33 18.19 12.89 -16.88
C SER A 33 19.22 11.77 -16.83
N LEU A 34 19.41 11.10 -17.96
CA LEU A 34 20.48 10.11 -18.19
C LEU A 34 21.57 10.71 -19.07
N VAL A 35 22.83 10.48 -18.70
CA VAL A 35 24.00 10.81 -19.51
C VAL A 35 24.78 9.54 -19.81
N ARG A 36 25.04 9.27 -21.09
CA ARG A 36 25.88 8.15 -21.51
C ARG A 36 27.36 8.53 -21.45
N LYS A 37 28.18 7.67 -20.87
CA LYS A 37 29.64 7.79 -20.84
C LYS A 37 30.28 6.46 -21.19
N THR A 38 31.56 6.49 -21.53
CA THR A 38 32.37 5.27 -21.72
C THR A 38 33.19 5.02 -20.47
N ALA A 39 33.09 3.82 -19.90
CA ALA A 39 33.95 3.37 -18.81
C ALA A 39 35.39 3.13 -19.30
N LYS A 40 36.33 2.90 -18.37
CA LYS A 40 37.76 2.74 -18.70
C LYS A 40 38.07 1.56 -19.62
N ASP A 41 37.21 0.55 -19.62
CA ASP A 41 37.27 -0.65 -20.43
C ASP A 41 36.58 -0.51 -21.80
N GLY A 42 36.07 0.68 -22.14
CA GLY A 42 35.34 0.93 -23.38
C GLY A 42 33.84 0.66 -23.29
N THR A 43 33.31 0.19 -22.15
CA THR A 43 31.90 -0.14 -22.00
C THR A 43 31.03 1.12 -21.90
N PRO A 44 29.95 1.27 -22.70
CA PRO A 44 29.00 2.37 -22.54
C PRO A 44 28.18 2.18 -21.25
N VAL A 45 28.14 3.21 -20.41
CA VAL A 45 27.40 3.25 -19.15
C VAL A 45 26.41 4.40 -19.13
N ALA A 46 25.20 4.15 -18.63
CA ALA A 46 24.17 5.16 -18.43
C ALA A 46 24.20 5.67 -16.98
N ILE A 47 24.43 6.97 -16.82
CA ILE A 47 24.59 7.62 -15.50
C ILE A 47 23.40 8.54 -15.23
N MET A 48 22.75 8.33 -14.08
CA MET A 48 21.67 9.18 -13.58
C MET A 48 22.19 10.52 -13.09
N LYS A 49 21.46 11.60 -13.39
CA LYS A 49 21.76 12.99 -13.00
C LYS A 49 20.61 13.61 -12.22
N ARG A 50 20.96 14.53 -11.31
CA ARG A 50 20.03 15.22 -10.39
C ARG A 50 19.15 14.21 -9.66
N ILE A 51 19.81 13.38 -8.86
CA ILE A 51 19.19 12.26 -8.16
C ILE A 51 18.65 12.75 -6.82
N THR A 52 17.40 12.42 -6.54
CA THR A 52 16.74 12.72 -5.27
C THR A 52 16.25 11.41 -4.64
N PRO A 53 16.68 11.09 -3.40
CA PRO A 53 16.13 9.97 -2.65
C PRO A 53 14.65 10.19 -2.39
N ILE A 54 13.86 9.13 -2.45
CA ILE A 54 12.42 9.20 -2.16
C ILE A 54 12.04 8.15 -1.13
N ASP A 55 10.99 8.43 -0.35
CA ASP A 55 10.33 7.41 0.45
C ASP A 55 9.37 6.61 -0.47
N PRO A 56 9.43 5.27 -0.49
CA PRO A 56 8.57 4.47 -1.35
C PRO A 56 7.07 4.59 -0.99
N SER A 57 6.71 5.03 0.22
CA SER A 57 5.31 5.30 0.60
C SER A 57 4.68 6.41 -0.25
N TRP A 58 5.48 7.40 -0.71
CA TRP A 58 5.00 8.47 -1.59
C TRP A 58 4.51 7.92 -2.93
N LEU A 59 5.05 6.80 -3.41
CA LEU A 59 4.61 6.15 -4.64
C LEU A 59 3.20 5.56 -4.51
N GLY A 60 2.85 5.05 -3.33
CA GLY A 60 1.50 4.57 -3.04
C GLY A 60 0.48 5.70 -3.01
N GLU A 61 0.85 6.86 -2.46
CA GLU A 61 -0.03 8.03 -2.43
C GLU A 61 -0.39 8.55 -3.83
N LEU A 62 0.49 8.37 -4.82
CA LEU A 62 0.17 8.69 -6.22
C LEU A 62 -1.06 7.94 -6.73
N ALA A 63 -1.34 6.72 -6.25
CA ALA A 63 -2.55 5.99 -6.62
C ALA A 63 -3.84 6.67 -6.14
N LYS A 64 -3.79 7.41 -5.03
CA LYS A 64 -4.99 8.00 -4.42
C LYS A 64 -5.46 9.28 -5.12
N GLY A 65 -4.56 10.03 -5.77
CA GLY A 65 -4.88 11.38 -6.28
C GLY A 65 -4.49 11.68 -7.72
N SER A 66 -3.55 10.95 -8.32
CA SER A 66 -2.96 11.35 -9.62
C SER A 66 -3.45 10.55 -10.83
N GLY A 67 -4.29 9.51 -10.62
CA GLY A 67 -4.72 8.61 -11.70
C GLY A 67 -3.55 7.90 -12.40
N SER A 68 -2.41 7.80 -11.72
CA SER A 68 -1.18 7.27 -12.31
C SER A 68 -1.35 5.81 -12.71
N ARG A 69 -1.21 5.53 -14.01
CA ARG A 69 -1.22 4.16 -14.57
C ARG A 69 0.00 3.34 -14.16
N LEU A 70 0.95 3.94 -13.43
CA LEU A 70 2.15 3.25 -12.95
C LEU A 70 1.91 2.56 -11.61
N VAL A 71 0.85 2.90 -10.87
CA VAL A 71 0.50 2.21 -9.63
C VAL A 71 -0.60 1.20 -9.92
N SER A 72 -0.42 -0.01 -9.41
CA SER A 72 -1.45 -1.05 -9.41
C SER A 72 -1.79 -1.42 -7.98
N LEU A 73 -3.09 -1.45 -7.69
CA LEU A 73 -3.65 -1.85 -6.41
C LEU A 73 -4.11 -3.30 -6.53
N GLY A 74 -3.71 -4.10 -5.55
CA GLY A 74 -4.00 -5.52 -5.47
C GLY A 74 -4.95 -5.83 -4.33
N GLU A 75 -4.90 -7.08 -3.89
CA GLU A 75 -5.86 -7.58 -2.89
C GLU A 75 -5.70 -6.92 -1.51
N PRO A 76 -6.80 -6.86 -0.74
CA PRO A 76 -6.76 -6.45 0.66
C PRO A 76 -5.81 -7.32 1.48
N LEU A 77 -5.03 -6.68 2.34
CA LEU A 77 -4.08 -7.31 3.24
C LEU A 77 -4.76 -7.66 4.55
N LYS A 78 -4.34 -8.78 5.15
CA LYS A 78 -4.79 -9.19 6.48
C LYS A 78 -4.22 -8.31 7.60
N THR A 79 -3.03 -7.76 7.38
CA THR A 79 -2.30 -6.94 8.35
C THR A 79 -1.85 -5.64 7.68
N PRO A 80 -2.07 -4.47 8.30
CA PRO A 80 -2.83 -4.24 9.55
C PRO A 80 -4.32 -4.58 9.41
N PRO A 81 -5.05 -4.82 10.52
CA PRO A 81 -6.48 -5.04 10.48
C PRO A 81 -7.22 -3.76 10.01
N PRO A 82 -8.45 -3.90 9.48
CA PRO A 82 -9.28 -2.75 9.13
C PRO A 82 -9.46 -1.76 10.28
N THR A 83 -9.66 -0.49 9.92
CA THR A 83 -9.88 0.60 10.88
C THR A 83 -10.99 1.51 10.39
N TYR A 84 -11.71 2.17 11.30
CA TYR A 84 -12.64 3.25 10.91
C TYR A 84 -11.89 4.59 10.91
N ASP A 85 -12.08 5.35 9.83
CA ASP A 85 -11.58 6.71 9.64
C ASP A 85 -12.75 7.71 9.75
N PRO A 86 -12.79 8.54 10.80
CA PRO A 86 -13.87 9.51 11.01
C PRO A 86 -13.89 10.66 9.98
N HIS A 87 -12.75 10.99 9.35
CA HIS A 87 -12.70 12.05 8.36
C HIS A 87 -13.32 11.62 7.03
N ARG A 88 -13.16 10.33 6.69
CA ARG A 88 -13.72 9.72 5.48
C ARG A 88 -15.09 9.07 5.71
N ASP A 89 -15.52 8.98 6.97
CA ASP A 89 -16.68 8.22 7.42
C ASP A 89 -16.72 6.81 6.81
N ALA A 90 -15.59 6.10 6.89
CA ALA A 90 -15.47 4.82 6.22
C ALA A 90 -14.56 3.83 6.94
N VAL A 91 -14.85 2.54 6.72
CA VAL A 91 -13.95 1.45 7.07
C VAL A 91 -12.83 1.38 6.03
N LEU A 92 -11.60 1.50 6.49
CA LEU A 92 -10.39 1.40 5.68
C LEU A 92 -9.70 0.06 5.88
N CYS A 93 -9.13 -0.47 4.81
CA CYS A 93 -8.20 -1.60 4.84
C CYS A 93 -6.94 -1.29 4.03
N SER A 94 -5.82 -1.95 4.36
CA SER A 94 -4.62 -1.89 3.54
C SER A 94 -4.73 -2.78 2.32
N VAL A 95 -4.23 -2.35 1.18
CA VAL A 95 -4.18 -3.14 -0.06
C VAL A 95 -2.74 -3.29 -0.57
N LEU A 96 -2.43 -4.42 -1.20
CA LEU A 96 -1.14 -4.64 -1.86
C LEU A 96 -0.92 -3.53 -2.91
N THR A 97 0.26 -2.92 -2.91
CA THR A 97 0.55 -1.80 -3.81
C THR A 97 1.82 -2.08 -4.60
N LYS A 98 1.75 -1.92 -5.92
CA LYS A 98 2.85 -2.18 -6.84
C LYS A 98 3.10 -0.99 -7.77
N PHE A 99 4.37 -0.69 -8.03
CA PHE A 99 4.79 0.45 -8.85
C PHE A 99 5.58 0.03 -10.09
N GLY A 100 5.27 0.70 -11.21
CA GLY A 100 5.98 0.63 -12.47
C GLY A 100 5.76 -0.67 -13.25
N THR A 101 6.42 -0.77 -14.39
CA THR A 101 6.31 -1.93 -15.31
C THR A 101 6.94 -3.20 -14.77
N ARG A 102 7.81 -3.08 -13.74
CA ARG A 102 8.43 -4.20 -13.03
C ARG A 102 7.63 -4.64 -11.81
N ALA A 103 6.47 -4.01 -11.56
CA ALA A 103 5.55 -4.36 -10.48
C ALA A 103 6.23 -4.43 -9.11
N TRP A 104 7.14 -3.48 -8.83
CA TRP A 104 7.86 -3.42 -7.57
C TRP A 104 6.89 -3.21 -6.42
N GLU A 105 6.98 -4.05 -5.40
CA GLU A 105 6.16 -3.89 -4.20
C GLU A 105 6.64 -2.67 -3.42
N VAL A 106 5.67 -1.81 -3.07
CA VAL A 106 5.89 -0.61 -2.27
C VAL A 106 4.99 -0.69 -1.04
N PRO A 107 5.20 0.16 -0.01
CA PRO A 107 4.33 0.18 1.15
C PRO A 107 2.85 0.24 0.77
N SER A 108 2.04 -0.51 1.50
CA SER A 108 0.60 -0.62 1.24
C SER A 108 -0.12 0.69 1.47
N VAL A 109 -1.21 0.89 0.74
CA VAL A 109 -2.06 2.07 0.88
C VAL A 109 -3.37 1.70 1.56
N GLN A 110 -3.92 2.65 2.33
CA GLN A 110 -5.27 2.57 2.87
C GLN A 110 -6.31 2.88 1.78
N MET A 111 -7.29 2.01 1.63
CA MET A 111 -8.45 2.16 0.74
C MET A 111 -9.73 1.89 1.53
N GLU A 112 -10.84 2.48 1.10
CA GLU A 112 -12.17 2.08 1.56
C GLU A 112 -12.40 0.59 1.32
N MET A 113 -12.74 -0.12 2.39
CA MET A 113 -12.87 -1.57 2.39
C MET A 113 -13.99 -2.05 1.46
N TYR A 114 -15.08 -1.29 1.38
CA TYR A 114 -16.16 -1.55 0.43
C TYR A 114 -15.64 -1.53 -1.03
N THR A 115 -14.94 -0.45 -1.41
CA THR A 115 -14.32 -0.33 -2.74
C THR A 115 -13.29 -1.44 -3.00
N ALA A 116 -12.48 -1.79 -2.01
CA ALA A 116 -11.47 -2.83 -2.15
C ALA A 116 -12.08 -4.23 -2.40
N ILE A 117 -13.22 -4.52 -1.78
CA ILE A 117 -14.00 -5.74 -2.02
C ILE A 117 -14.61 -5.72 -3.43
N GLU A 118 -15.25 -4.61 -3.83
CA GLU A 118 -15.88 -4.47 -5.16
C GLU A 118 -14.89 -4.57 -6.32
N GLN A 119 -13.65 -4.10 -6.15
CA GLN A 119 -12.61 -4.20 -7.17
C GLN A 119 -12.05 -5.63 -7.31
N HIS A 120 -12.30 -6.51 -6.33
CA HIS A 120 -11.77 -7.86 -6.28
C HIS A 120 -12.82 -8.95 -5.95
N PRO A 121 -13.99 -8.98 -6.63
CA PRO A 121 -15.16 -9.77 -6.22
C PRO A 121 -14.97 -11.29 -6.39
N ASN A 122 -14.03 -11.71 -7.25
CA ASN A 122 -13.80 -13.11 -7.63
C ASN A 122 -12.52 -13.70 -7.02
N LYS A 123 -11.78 -12.96 -6.20
CA LYS A 123 -10.54 -13.46 -5.58
C LYS A 123 -10.88 -14.09 -4.23
N ARG A 124 -10.32 -15.27 -3.95
CA ARG A 124 -10.31 -15.89 -2.61
C ARG A 124 -9.35 -15.13 -1.69
N GLY A 125 -9.64 -13.86 -1.43
CA GLY A 125 -8.94 -13.05 -0.44
C GLY A 125 -9.35 -13.42 0.98
N PHE A 126 -8.71 -12.79 1.96
CA PHE A 126 -9.10 -12.95 3.36
C PHE A 126 -10.45 -12.28 3.69
N LEU A 127 -10.83 -11.24 2.94
CA LEU A 127 -12.08 -10.51 3.14
C LEU A 127 -13.24 -11.19 2.41
N ARG A 128 -14.40 -11.28 3.08
CA ARG A 128 -15.68 -11.70 2.52
C ARG A 128 -16.43 -10.50 1.92
N ASN A 129 -17.39 -10.79 1.05
CA ASN A 129 -18.22 -9.77 0.41
C ASN A 129 -19.02 -8.92 1.42
N ASP A 130 -19.36 -9.49 2.57
CA ASP A 130 -20.09 -8.82 3.66
C ASP A 130 -19.20 -8.20 4.73
N ASP A 131 -17.87 -8.34 4.63
CA ASP A 131 -16.98 -7.91 5.71
C ASP A 131 -16.96 -6.39 5.89
N SER A 132 -17.18 -5.59 4.85
CA SER A 132 -17.30 -4.13 4.97
C SER A 132 -18.39 -3.75 5.98
N PHE A 133 -19.55 -4.40 5.90
CA PHE A 133 -20.67 -4.21 6.83
C PHE A 133 -20.37 -4.77 8.21
N ARG A 134 -19.71 -5.93 8.31
CA ARG A 134 -19.34 -6.55 9.60
C ARG A 134 -18.37 -5.69 10.39
N TRP A 135 -17.35 -5.15 9.73
CA TRP A 135 -16.40 -4.22 10.36
C TRP A 135 -17.05 -2.89 10.72
N PHE A 136 -17.93 -2.36 9.87
CA PHE A 136 -18.70 -1.16 10.19
C PHE A 136 -19.58 -1.37 11.43
N ALA A 137 -20.36 -2.46 11.47
CA ALA A 137 -21.22 -2.80 12.61
C ALA A 137 -20.43 -2.96 13.91
N ARG A 138 -19.26 -3.61 13.85
CA ARG A 138 -18.34 -3.69 14.98
C ARG A 138 -17.95 -2.29 15.47
N PHE A 139 -17.47 -1.42 14.57
CA PHE A 139 -17.02 -0.08 14.95
C PHE A 139 -18.15 0.85 15.41
N LEU A 140 -19.36 0.66 14.88
CA LEU A 140 -20.55 1.34 15.35
C LEU A 140 -20.87 0.97 16.81
N LEU A 141 -20.90 -0.33 17.11
CA LEU A 141 -21.19 -0.82 18.46
C LEU A 141 -20.07 -0.54 19.46
N GLU A 142 -18.81 -0.40 19.00
CA GLU A 142 -17.69 0.07 19.81
C GLU A 142 -17.75 1.60 20.08
N GLY A 143 -18.71 2.33 19.50
CA GLY A 143 -18.83 3.78 19.60
C GLY A 143 -17.72 4.55 18.86
N ARG A 144 -17.09 3.92 17.85
CA ARG A 144 -16.07 4.56 17.00
C ARG A 144 -16.67 5.37 15.86
N VAL A 145 -17.82 4.93 15.34
CA VAL A 145 -18.58 5.64 14.30
C VAL A 145 -19.46 6.72 14.93
N LEU A 146 -20.22 6.36 15.97
CA LEU A 146 -21.06 7.27 16.74
C LEU A 146 -20.59 7.31 18.20
N PRO A 147 -19.86 8.37 18.62
CA PRO A 147 -19.31 8.48 19.97
C PRO A 147 -20.36 8.40 21.09
N GLU A 148 -21.62 8.74 20.82
CA GLU A 148 -22.75 8.67 21.74
C GLU A 148 -23.01 7.23 22.24
N LEU A 149 -22.68 6.23 21.41
CA LEU A 149 -22.85 4.82 21.77
C LEU A 149 -21.76 4.31 22.72
N LYS A 150 -20.68 5.07 22.94
CA LYS A 150 -19.55 4.64 23.78
C LYS A 150 -19.96 4.32 25.22
N GLY A 151 -20.95 5.04 25.76
CA GLY A 151 -21.51 4.79 27.09
C GLY A 151 -22.32 3.49 27.19
N LEU A 152 -22.81 2.97 26.06
CA LEU A 152 -23.61 1.75 26.00
C LEU A 152 -22.75 0.48 25.82
N VAL A 153 -21.46 0.62 25.47
CA VAL A 153 -20.54 -0.51 25.27
C VAL A 153 -20.53 -1.49 26.45
N PRO A 154 -20.48 -1.05 27.74
CA PRO A 154 -20.52 -1.97 28.87
C PRO A 154 -21.84 -2.72 29.04
N LEU A 155 -22.92 -2.25 28.41
CA LEU A 155 -24.26 -2.86 28.47
C LEU A 155 -24.48 -3.90 27.36
N LEU A 156 -23.54 -4.04 26.42
CA LEU A 156 -23.64 -5.03 25.36
C LEU A 156 -23.50 -6.44 25.94
N SER A 157 -24.38 -7.33 25.49
CA SER A 157 -24.39 -8.74 25.91
C SER A 157 -23.17 -9.53 25.43
N SER A 158 -22.41 -9.01 24.46
CA SER A 158 -21.23 -9.65 23.89
C SER A 158 -20.26 -8.61 23.35
N ASN A 159 -18.97 -8.97 23.29
CA ASN A 159 -17.95 -8.09 22.72
C ASN A 159 -18.17 -7.93 21.20
N PRO A 160 -18.29 -6.70 20.65
CA PRO A 160 -18.48 -6.46 19.21
C PRO A 160 -17.45 -7.12 18.30
N ALA A 161 -16.25 -7.45 18.80
CA ALA A 161 -15.24 -8.19 18.05
C ALA A 161 -15.75 -9.54 17.52
N ILE A 162 -16.78 -10.14 18.15
CA ILE A 162 -17.37 -11.39 17.69
C ILE A 162 -17.94 -11.29 16.26
N ILE A 163 -18.39 -10.09 15.86
CA ILE A 163 -19.02 -9.85 14.56
C ILE A 163 -18.05 -10.17 13.42
N VAL A 164 -16.75 -9.91 13.61
CA VAL A 164 -15.73 -10.10 12.57
C VAL A 164 -14.98 -11.43 12.71
N THR A 165 -15.07 -12.09 13.87
CA THR A 165 -14.50 -13.44 14.03
C THR A 165 -15.38 -14.47 13.33
N THR A 166 -14.80 -15.29 12.45
CA THR A 166 -15.43 -16.53 12.00
C THR A 166 -15.21 -17.59 13.07
N THR A 167 -16.13 -17.71 14.03
CA THR A 167 -16.25 -18.97 14.77
C THR A 167 -16.90 -19.96 13.82
N SER A 168 -16.11 -20.88 13.27
CA SER A 168 -16.67 -22.10 12.70
C SER A 168 -17.38 -22.83 13.84
N THR A 169 -18.70 -22.70 13.93
CA THR A 169 -19.54 -23.58 14.73
C THR A 169 -19.53 -24.95 14.06
N SER A 170 -18.43 -25.69 14.20
CA SER A 170 -18.45 -27.14 14.08
C SER A 170 -18.78 -27.67 15.47
N ASN A 171 -20.06 -27.96 15.72
CA ASN A 171 -20.43 -28.90 16.76
C ASN A 171 -21.79 -29.53 16.45
N ALA A 172 -21.81 -30.84 16.70
CA ALA A 172 -22.94 -31.76 16.86
C ALA A 172 -23.60 -32.30 15.58
N SER A 173 -23.09 -33.46 15.13
CA SER A 173 -23.88 -34.70 15.01
C SER A 173 -23.03 -35.87 15.49
#